data_AF-A0A284RXD9-F1
#
_entry.id   AF-A0A284RXD9-F1
#
_cell.length_a   1.000
_cell.length_b   1.000
_cell.length_c   1.000
_cell.angle_alpha   90.00
_cell.angle_beta   90.00
_cell.angle_gamma   90.00
#
_symmetry.space_group_name_H-M   'P 1'
#
loop_
_entity.id
_entity.type
_entity.pdbx_description
1 polymer ?
#
loop_
_entity_poly.entity_id
_entity_poly.type
_entity_poly.pdbx_seq_one_letter_code
_entity_poly.pdbx_strand_id
1 'polypeptide(L)'
;MDKKDRAAVWTTLNRCEWPVPIPKDANLNLIHIEMLNLGLEYAWLDVLCLKQVGGQREDMRTEEWKLDVPTIGAVYLGNRVVCYLSGLGQPLTLKEGDLESDRCWFRRAWTLQEIGVDRVIARDTQVLDGLLHAECEDGKYETELLTRFRKQLESMHGTVLWVHEVLLEMRKWVLTNPVDKIAGLAFLMGSWQIPAYHESASLEEAWTALMNSLGAYYQAELFFLCPELGDGGPKWRPSWDQVMMKPLLAYHDNSYGGLQSVDRDETGDQDTCYARCIEGLVQGLAVVVGGDRHGEFIVEWNDEIARFKITAAHTYPIPEDTYTLIYGNDDLTNSHVIGRSLPGGKFEKVSVLEMSKDESNRLRRITEKRRCILI
;
A
#
# COMPACT_ATOMS: atom_id res chain seq x y z
N MET A 1 -12.29 19.12 -8.97
CA MET A 1 -13.39 19.86 -9.61
C MET A 1 -14.62 19.91 -8.70
N ASP A 2 -15.25 21.08 -8.52
CA ASP A 2 -16.47 21.25 -7.72
C ASP A 2 -17.68 20.60 -8.39
N LYS A 3 -18.70 20.22 -7.60
CA LYS A 3 -20.00 19.78 -8.14
C LYS A 3 -20.61 20.82 -9.09
N LYS A 4 -20.37 22.11 -8.82
CA LYS A 4 -20.84 23.24 -9.63
C LYS A 4 -20.16 23.35 -11.00
N ASP A 5 -18.96 22.78 -11.15
CA ASP A 5 -18.15 22.85 -12.38
C ASP A 5 -18.34 21.61 -13.26
N ARG A 6 -19.12 20.63 -12.78
CA ARG A 6 -19.46 19.41 -13.52
C ARG A 6 -20.81 19.56 -14.22
N ALA A 7 -20.92 18.95 -15.40
CA ALA A 7 -22.16 18.68 -16.08
C ALA A 7 -22.52 17.20 -15.90
N ALA A 8 -23.80 16.93 -15.66
CA ALA A 8 -24.36 15.58 -15.68
C ALA A 8 -24.79 15.28 -17.13
N VAL A 9 -23.96 14.54 -17.87
CA VAL A 9 -24.15 14.33 -19.31
C VAL A 9 -24.68 12.92 -19.56
N TRP A 10 -25.80 12.81 -20.27
CA TRP A 10 -26.33 11.53 -20.74
C TRP A 10 -25.62 11.12 -22.03
N THR A 11 -25.11 9.89 -22.07
CA THR A 11 -24.32 9.40 -23.20
C THR A 11 -24.92 8.12 -23.75
N THR A 12 -24.84 7.91 -25.06
CA THR A 12 -25.21 6.62 -25.65
C THR A 12 -24.18 5.53 -25.34
N LEU A 13 -22.97 5.90 -24.91
CA LEU A 13 -21.87 4.98 -24.59
C LEU A 13 -22.22 4.06 -23.42
N ASN A 14 -22.84 4.62 -22.37
CA ASN A 14 -23.40 3.85 -21.25
C ASN A 14 -24.90 3.59 -21.42
N ARG A 15 -25.40 3.55 -22.67
CA ARG A 15 -26.81 3.32 -23.03
C ARG A 15 -27.81 4.28 -22.34
N CYS A 16 -27.35 5.47 -21.95
CA CYS A 16 -28.12 6.42 -21.16
C CYS A 16 -28.68 5.81 -19.84
N GLU A 17 -27.97 4.86 -19.23
CA GLU A 17 -28.42 4.26 -17.96
C GLU A 17 -28.15 5.19 -16.76
N TRP A 18 -27.04 5.93 -16.77
CA TRP A 18 -26.70 6.95 -15.76
C TRP A 18 -26.13 8.23 -16.40
N PRO A 19 -26.26 9.41 -15.77
CA PRO A 19 -25.56 10.60 -16.20
C PRO A 19 -24.10 10.56 -15.75
N VAL A 20 -23.22 11.04 -16.63
CA VAL A 20 -21.77 10.98 -16.46
C VAL A 20 -21.29 12.35 -15.98
N PRO A 21 -20.60 12.43 -14.81
CA PRO A 21 -20.12 13.70 -14.28
C PRO A 21 -18.81 14.12 -14.95
N ILE A 22 -18.89 14.89 -16.04
CA ILE A 22 -17.72 15.46 -16.73
C ILE A 22 -17.61 16.97 -16.50
N PRO A 23 -16.44 17.60 -16.70
CA PRO A 23 -16.34 19.06 -16.68
C PRO A 23 -17.30 19.72 -17.66
N LYS A 24 -17.89 20.87 -17.31
CA LYS A 24 -18.87 21.57 -18.16
C LYS A 24 -18.36 21.93 -19.54
N ASP A 25 -17.06 22.19 -19.64
CA ASP A 25 -16.32 22.58 -20.82
C ASP A 25 -15.55 21.41 -21.46
N ALA A 26 -15.64 20.21 -20.89
CA ALA A 26 -15.09 19.02 -21.52
C ALA A 26 -15.93 18.59 -22.73
N ASN A 27 -15.24 18.11 -23.76
CA ASN A 27 -15.86 17.58 -24.97
C ASN A 27 -15.30 16.19 -25.28
N LEU A 28 -16.16 15.18 -25.22
CA LEU A 28 -15.79 13.79 -25.48
C LEU A 28 -15.23 13.57 -26.90
N ASN A 29 -15.64 14.36 -27.89
CA ASN A 29 -15.07 14.28 -29.24
C ASN A 29 -13.62 14.78 -29.28
N LEU A 30 -13.27 15.79 -28.49
CA LEU A 30 -11.90 16.28 -28.40
C LEU A 30 -11.00 15.28 -27.68
N ILE A 31 -11.52 14.58 -26.67
CA ILE A 31 -10.82 13.49 -26.00
C ILE A 31 -10.61 12.33 -26.97
N HIS A 32 -11.64 11.96 -27.74
CA HIS A 32 -11.52 10.92 -28.76
C HIS A 32 -10.45 11.26 -29.81
N ILE A 33 -10.43 12.48 -30.34
CA ILE A 33 -9.38 12.93 -31.28
C ILE A 33 -7.99 12.84 -30.63
N GLU A 34 -7.86 13.22 -29.36
CA GLU A 34 -6.60 13.10 -28.63
C GLU A 34 -6.14 11.65 -28.49
N MET A 35 -7.05 10.71 -28.17
CA MET A 35 -6.74 9.28 -28.12
C MET A 35 -6.30 8.75 -29.49
N LEU A 36 -6.98 9.15 -30.58
CA LEU A 36 -6.61 8.77 -31.94
C LEU A 36 -5.22 9.29 -32.33
N ASN A 37 -4.88 10.51 -31.93
CA ASN A 37 -3.55 11.09 -32.15
C ASN A 37 -2.45 10.35 -31.37
N LEU A 38 -2.79 9.76 -30.22
CA LEU A 38 -1.89 8.88 -29.46
C LEU A 38 -1.78 7.47 -30.07
N GLY A 39 -2.51 7.19 -31.17
CA GLY A 39 -2.52 5.90 -31.86
C GLY A 39 -3.43 4.85 -31.23
N LEU A 40 -4.39 5.26 -30.38
CA LEU A 40 -5.29 4.35 -29.69
C LEU A 40 -6.55 4.10 -30.54
N GLU A 41 -6.91 2.84 -30.72
CA GLU A 41 -8.14 2.42 -31.43
C GLU A 41 -9.33 2.23 -30.47
N TYR A 42 -9.04 1.77 -29.25
CA TYR A 42 -10.02 1.56 -28.19
C TYR A 42 -9.51 2.19 -26.91
N ALA A 43 -10.42 2.82 -26.17
CA ALA A 43 -10.13 3.39 -24.87
C ALA A 43 -11.24 3.00 -23.90
N TRP A 44 -10.83 2.58 -22.70
CA TRP A 44 -11.72 2.44 -21.57
C TRP A 44 -11.60 3.72 -20.73
N LEU A 45 -12.75 4.33 -20.39
CA LEU A 45 -12.79 5.60 -19.67
C LEU A 45 -13.62 5.41 -18.40
N ASP A 46 -12.94 5.47 -17.25
CA ASP A 46 -13.47 5.19 -15.91
C ASP A 46 -14.84 5.83 -15.63
N VAL A 47 -14.98 7.13 -15.84
CA VAL A 47 -16.19 7.87 -15.52
C VAL A 47 -17.39 7.44 -16.38
N LEU A 48 -17.13 6.90 -17.57
CA LEU A 48 -18.16 6.38 -18.49
C LEU A 48 -18.47 4.91 -18.23
N CYS A 49 -17.46 4.13 -17.85
CA CYS A 49 -17.57 2.68 -17.74
C CYS A 49 -17.99 2.20 -16.36
N LEU A 50 -17.72 2.97 -15.31
CA LEU A 50 -18.24 2.72 -13.97
C LEU A 50 -19.60 3.36 -13.78
N LYS A 51 -20.56 2.60 -13.22
CA LYS A 51 -21.88 3.13 -12.88
C LYS A 51 -21.75 4.29 -11.90
N GLN A 52 -22.30 5.44 -12.27
CA GLN A 52 -22.24 6.67 -11.46
C GLN A 52 -23.54 6.86 -10.67
N VAL A 53 -23.49 7.74 -9.67
CA VAL A 53 -24.65 8.10 -8.85
C VAL A 53 -25.69 8.84 -9.69
N GLY A 54 -26.95 8.41 -9.53
CA GLY A 54 -28.09 8.96 -10.24
C GLY A 54 -28.25 8.22 -11.56
N GLY A 55 -29.48 7.86 -11.91
CA GLY A 55 -29.71 7.05 -13.10
C GLY A 55 -30.87 6.09 -12.92
N GLN A 56 -31.10 5.28 -13.94
CA GLN A 56 -31.99 4.14 -13.84
C GLN A 56 -31.29 3.00 -13.11
N ARG A 57 -32.05 2.24 -12.33
CA ARG A 57 -31.55 1.07 -11.58
C ARG A 57 -30.36 1.38 -10.67
N GLU A 58 -30.51 2.43 -9.88
CA GLU A 58 -29.54 2.81 -8.83
C GLU A 58 -29.28 1.66 -7.83
N ASP A 59 -30.28 0.80 -7.63
CA ASP A 59 -30.17 -0.44 -6.84
C ASP A 59 -29.07 -1.38 -7.36
N MET A 60 -28.83 -1.41 -8.68
CA MET A 60 -27.75 -2.20 -9.26
C MET A 60 -26.38 -1.57 -9.06
N ARG A 61 -26.27 -0.27 -8.75
CA ARG A 61 -24.97 0.38 -8.55
C ARG A 61 -24.20 -0.30 -7.44
N THR A 62 -24.87 -0.60 -6.33
CA THR A 62 -24.26 -1.32 -5.21
C THR A 62 -23.79 -2.71 -5.63
N GLU A 63 -24.56 -3.44 -6.45
CA GLU A 63 -24.15 -4.77 -6.93
C GLU A 63 -22.99 -4.72 -7.94
N GLU A 64 -22.98 -3.77 -8.87
CA GLU A 64 -21.88 -3.57 -9.82
C GLU A 64 -20.60 -3.13 -9.07
N TRP A 65 -20.72 -2.18 -8.14
CA TRP A 65 -19.59 -1.68 -7.36
C TRP A 65 -18.95 -2.73 -6.47
N LYS A 66 -19.68 -3.75 -6.00
CA LYS A 66 -19.09 -4.88 -5.28
C LYS A 66 -17.93 -5.52 -6.03
N LEU A 67 -18.02 -5.56 -7.36
CA LEU A 67 -17.02 -6.15 -8.24
C LEU A 67 -16.13 -5.09 -8.89
N ASP A 68 -16.72 -4.05 -9.46
CA ASP A 68 -15.98 -3.11 -10.31
C ASP A 68 -14.98 -2.27 -9.49
N VAL A 69 -15.37 -1.80 -8.30
CA VAL A 69 -14.54 -0.93 -7.47
C VAL A 69 -13.19 -1.56 -7.14
N PRO A 70 -13.14 -2.81 -6.64
CA PRO A 70 -11.89 -3.44 -6.27
C PRO A 70 -11.20 -4.15 -7.45
N THR A 71 -11.83 -4.29 -8.64
CA THR A 71 -11.24 -5.00 -9.81
C THR A 71 -10.64 -4.06 -10.88
N ILE A 72 -10.89 -2.77 -10.79
CA ILE A 72 -10.50 -1.80 -11.82
C ILE A 72 -9.00 -1.58 -11.97
N GLY A 73 -8.20 -1.80 -10.91
CA GLY A 73 -6.74 -1.77 -10.97
C GLY A 73 -6.16 -2.66 -12.06
N ALA A 74 -6.81 -3.79 -12.37
CA ALA A 74 -6.42 -4.68 -13.48
C ALA A 74 -6.46 -3.99 -14.84
N VAL A 75 -7.38 -3.05 -15.04
CA VAL A 75 -7.50 -2.31 -16.30
C VAL A 75 -6.28 -1.44 -16.53
N TYR A 76 -5.69 -0.89 -15.48
CA TYR A 76 -4.52 0.00 -15.57
C TYR A 76 -3.18 -0.75 -15.60
N LEU A 77 -3.05 -1.85 -14.84
CA LEU A 77 -1.76 -2.53 -14.59
C LEU A 77 -1.03 -3.02 -15.86
N GLY A 78 -1.77 -3.38 -16.92
CA GLY A 78 -1.20 -3.92 -18.16
C GLY A 78 -1.37 -3.03 -19.40
N ASN A 79 -1.94 -1.83 -19.26
CA ASN A 79 -2.31 -0.99 -20.39
C ASN A 79 -1.64 0.37 -20.33
N ARG A 80 -1.59 1.04 -21.48
CA ARG A 80 -1.18 2.43 -21.58
C ARG A 80 -2.28 3.31 -20.97
N VAL A 81 -1.94 4.01 -19.90
CA VAL A 81 -2.88 4.86 -19.15
C VAL A 81 -2.70 6.32 -19.58
N VAL A 82 -3.80 6.98 -19.93
CA VAL A 82 -3.78 8.41 -20.28
C VAL A 82 -4.43 9.20 -19.15
N CYS A 83 -3.62 9.99 -18.43
CA CYS A 83 -4.04 10.65 -17.19
C CYS A 83 -4.37 12.13 -17.43
N TYR A 84 -5.57 12.55 -17.05
CA TYR A 84 -5.99 13.96 -17.04
C TYR A 84 -5.91 14.56 -15.64
N LEU A 85 -4.72 15.04 -15.24
CA LEU A 85 -4.44 15.46 -13.85
C LEU A 85 -5.31 16.64 -13.37
N SER A 86 -5.67 17.57 -14.26
CA SER A 86 -6.52 18.74 -13.96
C SER A 86 -8.03 18.47 -14.14
N GLY A 87 -8.40 17.26 -14.59
CA GLY A 87 -9.77 16.86 -14.90
C GLY A 87 -9.95 16.45 -16.35
N LEU A 88 -10.89 15.52 -16.61
CA LEU A 88 -11.07 14.91 -17.93
C LEU A 88 -11.26 15.94 -19.05
N GLY A 89 -10.37 15.93 -20.05
CA GLY A 89 -10.38 16.86 -21.19
C GLY A 89 -9.87 18.27 -20.89
N GLN A 90 -9.46 18.56 -19.65
CA GLN A 90 -8.92 19.86 -19.25
C GLN A 90 -7.43 19.98 -19.60
N PRO A 91 -6.96 21.18 -20.00
CA PRO A 91 -5.54 21.51 -20.04
C PRO A 91 -4.84 21.16 -18.72
N LEU A 92 -3.62 20.64 -18.79
CA LEU A 92 -2.78 20.51 -17.61
C LEU A 92 -2.44 21.91 -17.10
N THR A 93 -2.95 22.25 -15.92
CA THR A 93 -2.65 23.52 -15.26
C THR A 93 -2.08 23.26 -13.88
N LEU A 94 -1.04 24.00 -13.51
CA LEU A 94 -0.41 23.94 -12.20
C LEU A 94 -0.42 25.34 -11.57
N LYS A 95 -1.20 25.52 -10.50
CA LYS A 95 -1.29 26.76 -9.71
C LYS A 95 -0.85 26.50 -8.28
N GLU A 96 -0.47 27.57 -7.58
CA GLU A 96 -0.12 27.49 -6.16
C GLU A 96 -1.29 26.92 -5.35
N GLY A 97 -1.00 25.94 -4.49
CA GLY A 97 -2.01 25.23 -3.70
C GLY A 97 -2.73 24.08 -4.42
N ASP A 98 -2.48 23.85 -5.72
CA ASP A 98 -3.12 22.74 -6.44
C ASP A 98 -2.62 21.36 -5.96
N LEU A 99 -1.34 21.24 -5.57
CA LEU A 99 -0.76 19.99 -5.05
C LEU A 99 -1.31 19.64 -3.67
N GLU A 100 -1.61 20.65 -2.88
CA GLU A 100 -2.16 20.55 -1.53
C GLU A 100 -3.68 20.40 -1.54
N SER A 101 -4.33 20.57 -2.69
CA SER A 101 -5.78 20.39 -2.80
C SER A 101 -6.17 18.92 -2.63
N ASP A 102 -7.22 18.64 -1.86
CA ASP A 102 -7.83 17.29 -1.77
C ASP A 102 -8.37 16.80 -3.13
N ARG A 103 -8.43 17.69 -4.12
CA ARG A 103 -8.84 17.38 -5.50
C ARG A 103 -7.67 17.01 -6.39
N CYS A 104 -6.45 17.26 -5.95
CA CYS A 104 -5.24 16.92 -6.68
C CYS A 104 -5.24 15.43 -6.99
N TRP A 105 -4.86 15.08 -8.22
CA TRP A 105 -4.78 13.69 -8.64
C TRP A 105 -3.83 12.88 -7.73
N PHE A 106 -2.73 13.49 -7.26
CA PHE A 106 -1.78 12.88 -6.32
C PHE A 106 -2.34 12.60 -4.91
N ARG A 107 -3.52 13.14 -4.57
CA ARG A 107 -4.12 13.02 -3.22
C ARG A 107 -5.39 12.19 -3.17
N ARG A 108 -5.80 11.57 -4.28
CA ARG A 108 -7.01 10.73 -4.36
C ARG A 108 -6.64 9.26 -4.28
N ALA A 109 -7.39 8.47 -3.51
CA ALA A 109 -6.99 7.07 -3.35
C ALA A 109 -7.16 6.18 -4.58
N TRP A 110 -8.07 6.58 -5.44
CA TRP A 110 -8.33 5.90 -6.68
C TRP A 110 -7.13 5.91 -7.63
N THR A 111 -6.30 6.94 -7.57
CA THR A 111 -5.29 7.22 -8.60
C THR A 111 -4.04 6.37 -8.47
N LEU A 112 -3.82 5.70 -7.33
CA LEU A 112 -2.71 4.73 -7.23
C LEU A 112 -3.03 3.42 -7.93
N GLN A 113 -4.31 3.09 -8.13
CA GLN A 113 -4.67 2.01 -9.04
C GLN A 113 -4.43 2.41 -10.50
N GLU A 114 -4.46 3.71 -10.82
CA GLU A 114 -4.16 4.26 -12.15
C GLU A 114 -2.65 4.31 -12.45
N ILE A 115 -1.81 3.78 -11.56
CA ILE A 115 -0.36 3.68 -11.69
C ILE A 115 0.00 2.52 -12.63
N GLY A 116 -0.47 2.58 -13.88
CA GLY A 116 -0.11 1.63 -14.92
C GLY A 116 1.39 1.68 -15.25
N VAL A 117 1.88 0.67 -15.99
CA VAL A 117 3.30 0.54 -16.39
C VAL A 117 3.70 1.60 -17.42
N ASP A 118 2.80 1.95 -18.34
CA ASP A 118 3.01 2.99 -19.36
C ASP A 118 1.98 4.11 -19.16
N ARG A 119 2.44 5.36 -19.07
CA ARG A 119 1.58 6.52 -18.81
C ARG A 119 1.88 7.68 -19.71
N VAL A 120 0.81 8.36 -20.10
CA VAL A 120 0.84 9.62 -20.83
C VAL A 120 0.02 10.63 -20.05
N ILE A 121 0.60 11.79 -19.72
CA ILE A 121 -0.18 12.90 -19.19
C ILE A 121 -0.86 13.58 -20.38
N ALA A 122 -2.18 13.58 -20.37
CA ALA A 122 -2.99 14.20 -21.41
C ALA A 122 -2.94 15.72 -21.30
N ARG A 123 -3.22 16.40 -22.42
CA ARG A 123 -3.35 17.86 -22.48
C ARG A 123 -2.14 18.63 -21.94
N ASP A 124 -0.94 18.05 -22.03
CA ASP A 124 0.31 18.76 -21.87
C ASP A 124 0.56 19.59 -23.15
N THR A 125 -0.03 20.79 -23.20
CA THR A 125 0.06 21.66 -24.37
C THR A 125 1.36 22.44 -24.39
N GLN A 126 2.01 22.53 -25.56
CA GLN A 126 3.22 23.32 -25.89
C GLN A 126 3.20 24.82 -25.53
N VAL A 127 2.08 25.35 -25.02
CA VAL A 127 1.93 26.78 -24.64
C VAL A 127 2.58 27.08 -23.28
N LEU A 128 2.76 26.06 -22.44
CA LEU A 128 3.87 26.01 -21.50
C LEU A 128 4.93 25.17 -22.22
N ASP A 129 6.18 25.64 -22.35
CA ASP A 129 7.28 24.71 -22.66
C ASP A 129 7.12 23.52 -21.72
N GLY A 130 6.81 22.35 -22.29
CA GLY A 130 5.96 21.34 -21.63
C GLY A 130 6.29 21.19 -20.16
N LEU A 131 5.30 21.16 -19.27
CA LEU A 131 5.57 20.92 -17.85
C LEU A 131 6.37 19.62 -17.67
N LEU A 132 6.25 18.69 -18.65
CA LEU A 132 7.03 17.46 -18.81
C LEU A 132 8.35 17.58 -19.61
N HIS A 133 8.61 18.70 -20.27
CA HIS A 133 9.79 18.97 -21.11
C HIS A 133 10.63 20.19 -20.70
N ALA A 134 10.25 20.91 -19.64
CA ALA A 134 11.00 22.05 -19.11
C ALA A 134 12.47 21.67 -18.80
N GLU A 135 13.40 22.49 -19.29
CA GLU A 135 14.85 22.29 -19.09
C GLU A 135 15.21 22.39 -17.60
N CYS A 136 16.15 21.54 -17.19
CA CYS A 136 16.62 21.44 -15.81
C CYS A 136 18.08 21.92 -15.76
N GLU A 137 18.32 23.07 -15.12
CA GLU A 137 19.68 23.52 -14.78
C GLU A 137 19.98 23.09 -13.34
N ASP A 138 21.07 22.34 -13.14
CA ASP A 138 21.56 21.88 -11.81
C ASP A 138 20.51 21.15 -10.93
N GLY A 139 19.57 20.41 -11.54
CA GLY A 139 18.56 19.65 -10.79
C GLY A 139 17.38 20.48 -10.28
N LYS A 140 17.27 21.76 -10.68
CA LYS A 140 16.19 22.66 -10.27
C LYS A 140 15.42 23.16 -11.50
N TYR A 141 14.10 23.05 -11.41
CA TYR A 141 13.20 23.62 -12.41
C TYR A 141 12.99 25.11 -12.13
N GLU A 142 12.50 25.86 -13.13
CA GLU A 142 12.27 27.31 -13.09
C GLU A 142 11.48 27.76 -11.84
N THR A 143 10.57 26.90 -11.34
CA THR A 143 9.81 27.16 -10.12
C THR A 143 9.90 26.00 -9.12
N GLU A 144 9.81 26.35 -7.83
CA GLU A 144 9.72 25.36 -6.75
C GLU A 144 8.47 24.48 -6.90
N LEU A 145 7.35 25.06 -7.33
CA LEU A 145 6.10 24.36 -7.59
C LEU A 145 6.26 23.28 -8.67
N LEU A 146 6.94 23.60 -9.78
CA LEU A 146 7.25 22.65 -10.85
C LEU A 146 8.20 21.53 -10.36
N THR A 147 9.19 21.90 -9.53
CA THR A 147 10.09 20.92 -8.90
C THR A 147 9.32 19.93 -8.01
N ARG A 148 8.39 20.42 -7.19
CA ARG A 148 7.54 19.56 -6.35
C ARG A 148 6.63 18.67 -7.19
N PHE A 149 6.00 19.20 -8.24
CA PHE A 149 5.14 18.44 -9.15
C PHE A 149 5.91 17.31 -9.85
N ARG A 150 7.12 17.59 -10.36
CA ARG A 150 7.98 16.59 -11.00
C ARG A 150 8.42 15.50 -10.05
N LYS A 151 8.86 15.89 -8.85
CA LYS A 151 9.23 14.92 -7.81
C LYS A 151 8.07 13.99 -7.45
N GLN A 152 6.84 14.51 -7.37
CA GLN A 152 5.66 13.67 -7.15
C GLN A 152 5.40 12.74 -8.33
N LEU A 153 5.48 13.23 -9.57
CA LEU A 153 5.28 12.40 -10.76
C LEU A 153 6.35 11.28 -10.88
N GLU A 154 7.62 11.61 -10.63
CA GLU A 154 8.74 10.66 -10.62
C GLU A 154 8.61 9.63 -9.50
N SER A 155 8.16 10.03 -8.31
CA SER A 155 7.93 9.09 -7.21
C SER A 155 6.89 8.01 -7.51
N MET A 156 6.09 8.21 -8.57
CA MET A 156 5.06 7.27 -9.03
C MET A 156 5.46 6.48 -10.28
N HIS A 157 6.66 6.73 -10.84
CA HIS A 157 7.19 6.06 -12.03
C HIS A 157 8.02 4.83 -11.63
N GLY A 158 7.62 3.65 -12.10
CA GLY A 158 8.51 2.48 -12.16
C GLY A 158 8.69 1.67 -10.87
N THR A 159 7.98 1.96 -9.79
CA THR A 159 8.07 1.16 -8.56
C THR A 159 7.05 0.03 -8.59
N VAL A 160 7.52 -1.22 -8.58
CA VAL A 160 6.79 -2.30 -7.90
C VAL A 160 6.72 -1.84 -6.45
N LEU A 161 5.63 -1.16 -6.08
CA LEU A 161 5.55 -0.53 -4.77
C LEU A 161 5.55 -1.64 -3.70
N TRP A 162 6.52 -1.58 -2.80
CA TRP A 162 6.57 -2.47 -1.63
C TRP A 162 5.39 -2.14 -0.71
N VAL A 163 4.96 -3.09 0.14
CA VAL A 163 3.78 -2.86 1.01
C VAL A 163 3.96 -1.59 1.83
N HIS A 164 5.15 -1.37 2.38
CA HIS A 164 5.47 -0.17 3.12
C HIS A 164 5.20 1.13 2.35
N GLU A 165 5.66 1.22 1.11
CA GLU A 165 5.48 2.40 0.26
C GLU A 165 4.02 2.61 -0.10
N VAL A 166 3.32 1.53 -0.49
CA VAL A 166 1.89 1.58 -0.79
C VAL A 166 1.10 2.12 0.40
N LEU A 167 1.36 1.61 1.61
CA LEU A 167 0.65 2.03 2.82
C LEU A 167 0.96 3.48 3.20
N LEU A 168 2.21 3.94 3.03
CA LEU A 168 2.57 5.34 3.26
C LEU A 168 1.90 6.29 2.27
N GLU A 169 1.74 5.89 1.01
CA GLU A 169 0.96 6.68 0.04
C GLU A 169 -0.52 6.71 0.41
N MET A 170 -1.12 5.57 0.81
CA MET A 170 -2.51 5.51 1.27
C MET A 170 -2.83 6.47 2.43
N ARG A 171 -1.85 6.71 3.32
CA ARG A 171 -2.00 7.67 4.44
C ARG A 171 -2.24 9.10 3.99
N LYS A 172 -1.63 9.52 2.88
CA LYS A 172 -1.66 10.92 2.42
C LYS A 172 -2.99 11.34 1.81
N TRP A 173 -3.83 10.38 1.45
CA TRP A 173 -4.97 10.65 0.60
C TRP A 173 -6.26 10.96 1.32
N VAL A 174 -7.08 11.78 0.66
CA VAL A 174 -8.36 12.26 1.16
C VAL A 174 -9.46 11.64 0.31
N LEU A 175 -10.47 11.07 0.97
CA LEU A 175 -11.57 10.37 0.32
C LEU A 175 -12.94 10.81 0.81
N THR A 176 -13.94 10.55 -0.03
CA THR A 176 -15.35 10.68 0.34
C THR A 176 -15.85 9.45 1.09
N ASN A 177 -15.45 8.23 0.70
CA ASN A 177 -15.68 7.00 1.46
C ASN A 177 -14.34 6.37 1.91
N PRO A 178 -14.08 6.24 3.22
CA PRO A 178 -12.87 5.62 3.74
C PRO A 178 -12.59 4.19 3.24
N VAL A 179 -13.63 3.40 2.92
CA VAL A 179 -13.49 2.00 2.47
C VAL A 179 -12.76 1.89 1.13
N ASP A 180 -12.80 2.92 0.28
CA ASP A 180 -12.16 2.86 -1.05
C ASP A 180 -10.64 2.77 -0.95
N LYS A 181 -10.03 3.23 0.16
CA LYS A 181 -8.59 3.03 0.42
C LYS A 181 -8.25 1.55 0.46
N ILE A 182 -9.06 0.77 1.16
CA ILE A 182 -8.83 -0.67 1.33
C ILE A 182 -9.10 -1.40 0.01
N ALA A 183 -10.18 -1.05 -0.68
CA ALA A 183 -10.50 -1.63 -1.98
C ALA A 183 -9.37 -1.42 -2.99
N GLY A 184 -8.76 -0.23 -3.01
CA GLY A 184 -7.66 0.06 -3.91
C GLY A 184 -6.36 -0.68 -3.63
N LEU A 185 -6.17 -1.17 -2.40
CA LEU A 185 -5.01 -1.97 -2.03
C LEU A 185 -5.02 -3.38 -2.63
N ALA A 186 -6.18 -3.90 -3.05
CA ALA A 186 -6.31 -5.28 -3.49
C ALA A 186 -5.32 -5.66 -4.62
N PHE A 187 -5.18 -4.84 -5.66
CA PHE A 187 -4.19 -5.09 -6.72
C PHE A 187 -2.77 -4.75 -6.30
N LEU A 188 -2.60 -3.64 -5.60
CA LEU A 188 -1.28 -3.13 -5.23
C LEU A 188 -0.54 -4.08 -4.29
N MET A 189 -1.28 -4.80 -3.45
CA MET A 189 -0.76 -5.79 -2.51
C MET A 189 -0.92 -7.23 -3.02
N GLY A 190 -1.11 -7.42 -4.34
CA GLY A 190 -1.12 -8.74 -4.96
C GLY A 190 -2.11 -9.74 -4.35
N SER A 191 -3.35 -9.28 -4.07
CA SER A 191 -4.40 -10.14 -3.53
C SER A 191 -4.79 -11.23 -4.54
N TRP A 192 -4.85 -12.49 -4.08
CA TRP A 192 -5.16 -13.64 -4.94
C TRP A 192 -6.66 -13.74 -5.24
N GLN A 193 -7.46 -13.36 -4.26
CA GLN A 193 -8.89 -13.17 -4.39
C GLN A 193 -9.19 -11.71 -4.05
N ILE A 194 -10.09 -11.08 -4.79
CA ILE A 194 -10.43 -9.68 -4.56
C ILE A 194 -11.70 -9.66 -3.69
N PRO A 195 -11.64 -9.14 -2.45
CA PRO A 195 -12.82 -9.08 -1.59
C PRO A 195 -13.91 -8.21 -2.22
N ALA A 196 -15.17 -8.61 -2.01
CA ALA A 196 -16.30 -7.81 -2.46
C ALA A 196 -16.32 -6.46 -1.75
N TYR A 197 -16.54 -5.40 -2.51
CA TYR A 197 -16.64 -4.05 -1.97
C TYR A 197 -18.04 -3.75 -1.43
N HIS A 198 -18.11 -3.23 -0.21
CA HIS A 198 -19.36 -2.80 0.40
C HIS A 198 -19.17 -1.42 0.98
N GLU A 199 -19.88 -0.42 0.43
CA GLU A 199 -19.80 0.97 0.92
C GLU A 199 -20.11 1.11 2.41
N SER A 200 -20.95 0.21 2.94
CA SER A 200 -21.40 0.19 4.33
C SER A 200 -20.54 -0.65 5.26
N ALA A 201 -19.51 -1.34 4.75
CA ALA A 201 -18.62 -2.13 5.60
C ALA A 201 -17.86 -1.22 6.56
N SER A 202 -17.57 -1.71 7.76
CA SER A 202 -16.57 -1.05 8.59
C SER A 202 -15.19 -1.17 7.95
N LEU A 203 -14.31 -0.22 8.25
CA LEU A 203 -12.94 -0.23 7.78
C LEU A 203 -12.20 -1.51 8.20
N GLU A 204 -12.39 -1.94 9.45
CA GLU A 204 -11.70 -3.13 9.95
C GLU A 204 -12.23 -4.42 9.33
N GLU A 205 -13.53 -4.52 9.04
CA GLU A 205 -14.09 -5.67 8.30
C GLU A 205 -13.52 -5.75 6.88
N ALA A 206 -13.48 -4.63 6.16
CA ALA A 206 -12.91 -4.57 4.82
C ALA A 206 -11.41 -4.90 4.84
N TRP A 207 -10.67 -4.36 5.81
CA TRP A 207 -9.24 -4.62 5.97
C TRP A 207 -8.97 -6.08 6.31
N THR A 208 -9.75 -6.65 7.23
CA THR A 208 -9.69 -8.07 7.57
C THR A 208 -9.98 -8.95 6.36
N ALA A 209 -10.98 -8.60 5.55
CA ALA A 209 -11.30 -9.34 4.33
C ALA A 209 -10.15 -9.29 3.31
N LEU A 210 -9.50 -8.13 3.14
CA LEU A 210 -8.30 -7.99 2.31
C LEU A 210 -7.13 -8.81 2.86
N MET A 211 -6.80 -8.66 4.15
CA MET A 211 -5.72 -9.41 4.81
C MET A 211 -5.84 -10.91 4.60
N ASN A 212 -7.07 -11.40 4.68
CA ASN A 212 -7.43 -12.79 4.50
C ASN A 212 -7.25 -13.30 3.06
N SER A 213 -7.18 -12.41 2.07
CA SER A 213 -7.03 -12.74 0.65
C SER A 213 -5.65 -12.38 0.06
N LEU A 214 -4.82 -11.67 0.83
CA LEU A 214 -3.44 -11.35 0.46
C LEU A 214 -2.61 -12.62 0.28
N GLY A 215 -1.69 -12.58 -0.67
CA GLY A 215 -0.69 -13.63 -0.83
C GLY A 215 0.23 -13.75 0.39
N ALA A 216 0.76 -14.94 0.62
CA ALA A 216 1.55 -15.26 1.80
C ALA A 216 2.79 -14.36 2.00
N TYR A 217 3.32 -13.82 0.90
CA TYR A 217 4.42 -12.86 0.90
C TYR A 217 4.03 -11.49 1.48
N TYR A 218 2.91 -10.92 1.01
CA TYR A 218 2.42 -9.62 1.47
C TYR A 218 1.95 -9.67 2.93
N GLN A 219 1.40 -10.81 3.35
CA GLN A 219 1.09 -11.06 4.76
C GLN A 219 2.36 -11.10 5.62
N ALA A 220 3.42 -11.74 5.13
CA ALA A 220 4.71 -11.75 5.81
C ALA A 220 5.30 -10.35 5.92
N GLU A 221 5.27 -9.52 4.87
CA GLU A 221 5.74 -8.13 4.97
C GLU A 221 5.02 -7.37 6.08
N LEU A 222 3.70 -7.47 6.18
CA LEU A 222 2.92 -6.83 7.26
C LEU A 222 3.27 -7.34 8.66
N PHE A 223 3.59 -8.64 8.77
CA PHE A 223 4.03 -9.25 10.02
C PHE A 223 5.34 -8.64 10.53
N PHE A 224 6.27 -8.27 9.64
CA PHE A 224 7.53 -7.61 9.99
C PHE A 224 7.45 -6.08 10.04
N LEU A 225 6.49 -5.47 9.35
CA LEU A 225 6.42 -4.02 9.18
C LEU A 225 5.83 -3.28 10.38
N CYS A 226 4.86 -3.88 11.10
CA CYS A 226 4.23 -3.24 12.25
C CYS A 226 4.84 -3.76 13.57
N PRO A 227 5.51 -2.92 14.37
CA PRO A 227 6.04 -3.37 15.65
C PRO A 227 4.96 -3.55 16.70
N GLU A 228 3.83 -2.83 16.64
CA GLU A 228 2.75 -2.99 17.61
C GLU A 228 1.96 -4.30 17.42
N LEU A 229 1.36 -4.77 18.51
CA LEU A 229 0.43 -5.90 18.49
C LEU A 229 -0.85 -5.52 17.78
N GLY A 230 -1.37 -6.41 16.95
CA GLY A 230 -2.69 -6.27 16.35
C GLY A 230 -3.78 -6.03 17.39
N ASP A 231 -4.62 -5.02 17.18
CA ASP A 231 -5.77 -4.69 18.02
C ASP A 231 -7.13 -4.89 17.33
N GLY A 232 -7.14 -5.22 16.03
CA GLY A 232 -8.34 -5.47 15.21
C GLY A 232 -8.68 -6.95 14.97
N GLY A 233 -7.94 -7.88 15.58
CA GLY A 233 -8.09 -9.32 15.32
C GLY A 233 -6.92 -10.14 15.87
N PRO A 234 -6.33 -11.05 15.09
CA PRO A 234 -5.10 -11.76 15.46
C PRO A 234 -3.97 -10.79 15.80
N LYS A 235 -3.20 -11.08 16.86
CA LYS A 235 -2.17 -10.14 17.37
C LYS A 235 -0.97 -10.00 16.43
N TRP A 236 -0.77 -10.97 15.54
CA TRP A 236 0.36 -10.97 14.61
C TRP A 236 0.26 -9.89 13.52
N ARG A 237 -0.95 -9.53 13.10
CA ARG A 237 -1.19 -8.57 11.99
C ARG A 237 -1.74 -7.24 12.51
N PRO A 238 -1.43 -6.11 11.86
CA PRO A 238 -1.94 -4.82 12.28
C PRO A 238 -3.42 -4.65 11.90
N SER A 239 -4.16 -3.85 12.69
CA SER A 239 -5.45 -3.31 12.27
C SER A 239 -5.31 -2.22 11.22
N TRP A 240 -6.43 -1.84 10.60
CA TRP A 240 -6.44 -0.71 9.67
C TRP A 240 -5.99 0.58 10.36
N ASP A 241 -6.47 0.84 11.57
CA ASP A 241 -6.11 2.05 12.31
C ASP A 241 -4.61 2.09 12.63
N GLN A 242 -4.01 0.96 12.97
CA GLN A 242 -2.56 0.86 13.18
C GLN A 242 -1.78 1.15 11.90
N VAL A 243 -2.22 0.57 10.78
CA VAL A 243 -1.66 0.82 9.45
C VAL A 243 -1.79 2.29 9.03
N MET A 244 -2.77 3.03 9.54
CA MET A 244 -2.95 4.43 9.16
C MET A 244 -2.28 5.42 10.13
N MET A 245 -2.16 5.08 11.41
CA MET A 245 -1.78 6.04 12.45
C MET A 245 -0.41 5.77 13.09
N LYS A 246 0.07 4.53 13.10
CA LYS A 246 1.29 4.16 13.84
C LYS A 246 2.53 4.24 12.96
N PRO A 247 3.73 4.44 13.52
CA PRO A 247 4.96 4.29 12.75
C PRO A 247 5.05 2.87 12.15
N LEU A 248 5.41 2.78 10.87
CA LEU A 248 5.69 1.52 10.18
C LEU A 248 7.19 1.45 9.96
N LEU A 249 7.76 0.25 10.09
CA LEU A 249 9.16 0.00 9.75
C LEU A 249 9.28 -0.19 8.24
N ALA A 250 10.39 0.24 7.65
CA ALA A 250 10.71 -0.10 6.27
C ALA A 250 11.13 -1.58 6.24
N TYR A 251 10.42 -2.43 5.48
CA TYR A 251 10.75 -3.84 5.35
C TYR A 251 10.67 -4.25 3.89
N HIS A 252 11.74 -4.82 3.35
CA HIS A 252 11.84 -5.26 1.96
C HIS A 252 12.41 -6.68 1.93
N ASP A 253 11.54 -7.68 1.75
CA ASP A 253 12.00 -9.08 1.76
C ASP A 253 12.95 -9.34 0.59
N ASN A 254 14.15 -9.84 0.91
CA ASN A 254 15.11 -10.29 -0.07
C ASN A 254 14.71 -11.69 -0.56
N SER A 255 13.78 -11.73 -1.52
CA SER A 255 13.17 -12.94 -2.11
C SER A 255 14.16 -13.95 -2.71
N TYR A 256 15.46 -13.65 -2.78
CA TYR A 256 16.51 -14.59 -3.22
C TYR A 256 17.06 -15.50 -2.11
N GLY A 257 16.77 -15.23 -0.82
CA GLY A 257 17.44 -15.85 0.34
C GLY A 257 16.72 -16.99 1.06
N GLY A 258 15.46 -17.27 0.71
CA GLY A 258 14.63 -18.30 1.34
C GLY A 258 13.32 -17.72 1.85
N LEU A 259 12.22 -18.16 1.25
CA LEU A 259 10.87 -17.66 1.47
C LEU A 259 10.49 -17.72 2.96
N GLN A 260 10.25 -16.56 3.57
CA GLN A 260 9.42 -16.49 4.76
C GLN A 260 8.01 -16.18 4.29
N SER A 261 7.08 -17.08 4.59
CA SER A 261 5.71 -16.98 4.14
C SER A 261 4.79 -17.14 5.34
N VAL A 262 3.82 -16.26 5.45
CA VAL A 262 2.66 -16.46 6.33
C VAL A 262 1.58 -17.07 5.45
N ASP A 263 1.37 -18.37 5.60
CA ASP A 263 0.40 -19.11 4.80
C ASP A 263 -0.81 -19.46 5.65
N ARG A 264 -1.99 -19.37 5.05
CA ARG A 264 -3.25 -19.67 5.70
C ARG A 264 -3.66 -21.08 5.32
N ASP A 265 -4.08 -21.87 6.29
CA ASP A 265 -4.50 -23.24 6.00
C ASP A 265 -5.72 -23.29 5.07
N GLU A 266 -5.92 -24.43 4.39
CA GLU A 266 -7.01 -24.62 3.42
C GLU A 266 -8.40 -24.41 4.03
N THR A 267 -8.53 -24.56 5.35
CA THR A 267 -9.76 -24.32 6.11
C THR A 267 -10.01 -22.85 6.43
N GLY A 268 -8.99 -21.99 6.32
CA GLY A 268 -9.06 -20.57 6.63
C GLY A 268 -9.04 -20.25 8.13
N ASP A 269 -8.77 -21.23 8.99
CA ASP A 269 -8.92 -21.09 10.44
C ASP A 269 -7.59 -20.73 11.13
N GLN A 270 -6.44 -20.99 10.49
CA GLN A 270 -5.14 -20.74 11.09
C GLN A 270 -4.15 -20.11 10.11
N ASP A 271 -3.47 -19.07 10.60
CA ASP A 271 -2.31 -18.46 9.95
C ASP A 271 -1.05 -19.16 10.45
N THR A 272 -0.21 -19.65 9.54
CA THR A 272 1.03 -20.34 9.89
C THR A 272 2.23 -19.72 9.21
N CYS A 273 3.28 -19.49 9.97
CA CYS A 273 4.54 -18.97 9.48
C CYS A 273 5.57 -20.09 9.42
N TYR A 274 6.16 -20.30 8.25
CA TYR A 274 7.34 -21.16 8.12
C TYR A 274 8.58 -20.29 8.05
N ALA A 275 9.32 -20.20 9.16
CA ALA A 275 10.44 -19.30 9.28
C ALA A 275 11.58 -19.89 10.11
N ARG A 276 12.75 -19.26 10.02
CA ARG A 276 13.87 -19.59 10.90
C ARG A 276 13.67 -18.88 12.24
N CYS A 277 13.72 -19.61 13.33
CA CYS A 277 13.57 -19.02 14.66
C CYS A 277 14.57 -19.61 15.66
N ILE A 278 14.73 -18.90 16.77
CA ILE A 278 15.53 -19.33 17.91
C ILE A 278 14.98 -18.72 19.20
N GLU A 279 15.14 -19.42 20.31
CA GLU A 279 14.75 -18.93 21.63
C GLU A 279 15.95 -18.27 22.31
N GLY A 280 15.72 -17.16 23.01
CA GLY A 280 16.76 -16.44 23.72
C GLY A 280 16.23 -15.40 24.69
N LEU A 281 17.10 -14.95 25.58
CA LEU A 281 16.81 -13.94 26.60
C LEU A 281 16.97 -12.55 25.99
N VAL A 282 15.94 -11.70 26.11
CA VAL A 282 15.99 -10.28 25.74
C VAL A 282 16.28 -9.45 26.99
N GLN A 283 17.28 -8.56 26.94
CA GLN A 283 17.64 -7.65 28.03
C GLN A 283 17.84 -6.22 27.54
N GLY A 284 17.67 -5.24 28.42
CA GLY A 284 17.95 -3.83 28.13
C GLY A 284 16.84 -3.06 27.38
N LEU A 285 15.74 -3.70 27.02
CA LEU A 285 14.59 -3.06 26.33
C LEU A 285 13.44 -2.65 27.26
N ALA A 286 13.53 -2.98 28.55
CA ALA A 286 12.45 -2.75 29.52
C ALA A 286 12.32 -1.28 29.97
N VAL A 287 13.41 -0.51 29.90
CA VAL A 287 13.42 0.90 30.32
C VAL A 287 13.19 1.81 29.12
N VAL A 288 12.19 2.70 29.23
CA VAL A 288 11.90 3.69 28.19
C VAL A 288 12.70 4.97 28.49
N VAL A 289 13.83 5.10 27.81
CA VAL A 289 14.59 6.36 27.71
C VAL A 289 14.33 6.86 26.30
N GLY A 290 13.80 8.08 26.14
CA GLY A 290 13.26 8.56 24.85
C GLY A 290 14.20 8.34 23.67
N GLY A 291 13.62 8.00 22.50
CA GLY A 291 14.35 7.54 21.32
C GLY A 291 14.29 6.02 21.17
N ASP A 292 15.20 5.48 20.35
CA ASP A 292 15.32 4.05 20.14
C ASP A 292 15.92 3.37 21.37
N ARG A 293 15.43 2.17 21.68
CA ARG A 293 15.94 1.39 22.83
C ARG A 293 16.89 0.33 22.33
N HIS A 294 18.04 0.24 22.98
CA HIS A 294 19.07 -0.72 22.65
C HIS A 294 19.21 -1.76 23.74
N GLY A 295 19.36 -3.01 23.34
CA GLY A 295 19.46 -4.14 24.24
C GLY A 295 20.34 -5.25 23.69
N GLU A 296 20.27 -6.39 24.34
CA GLU A 296 20.93 -7.61 23.91
C GLU A 296 19.91 -8.75 23.78
N PHE A 297 20.03 -9.53 22.71
CA PHE A 297 19.42 -10.83 22.58
C PHE A 297 20.49 -11.88 22.83
N ILE A 298 20.30 -12.70 23.87
CA ILE A 298 21.29 -13.65 24.37
C ILE A 298 20.78 -15.06 24.12
N VAL A 299 21.56 -15.86 23.41
CA VAL A 299 21.21 -17.21 23.01
C VAL A 299 22.30 -18.16 23.47
N GLU A 300 21.89 -19.30 24.02
CA GLU A 300 22.79 -20.42 24.26
C GLU A 300 22.74 -21.37 23.05
N TRP A 301 23.89 -21.61 22.43
CA TRP A 301 24.02 -22.46 21.25
C TRP A 301 25.32 -23.26 21.31
N ASN A 302 25.22 -24.59 21.28
CA ASN A 302 26.36 -25.51 21.41
C ASN A 302 27.26 -25.23 22.62
N ASP A 303 26.66 -25.04 23.81
CA ASP A 303 27.35 -24.69 25.07
C ASP A 303 28.10 -23.34 25.04
N GLU A 304 27.91 -22.53 23.99
CA GLU A 304 28.42 -21.17 23.88
C GLU A 304 27.30 -20.14 24.03
N ILE A 305 27.62 -19.00 24.65
CA ILE A 305 26.69 -17.87 24.77
C ILE A 305 26.95 -16.89 23.64
N ALA A 306 26.00 -16.78 22.72
CA ALA A 306 26.00 -15.76 21.67
C ALA A 306 25.19 -14.55 22.13
N ARG A 307 25.75 -13.35 21.92
CA ARG A 307 25.07 -12.07 22.16
C ARG A 307 24.90 -11.31 20.87
N PHE A 308 23.70 -10.77 20.67
CA PHE A 308 23.32 -9.96 19.53
C PHE A 308 22.83 -8.61 20.00
N LYS A 309 23.33 -7.54 19.40
CA LYS A 309 22.83 -6.19 19.67
C LYS A 309 21.51 -5.99 18.96
N ILE A 310 20.49 -5.58 19.70
CA ILE A 310 19.13 -5.35 19.21
C ILE A 310 18.69 -3.91 19.45
N THR A 311 17.86 -3.41 18.54
CA THR A 311 17.23 -2.10 18.65
C THR A 311 15.72 -2.24 18.53
N ALA A 312 14.98 -1.56 19.40
CA ALA A 312 13.55 -1.39 19.32
C ALA A 312 13.23 0.08 18.96
N ALA A 313 12.82 0.32 17.71
CA ALA A 313 12.47 1.65 17.19
C ALA A 313 11.06 2.14 17.60
N HIS A 314 10.43 1.47 18.57
CA HIS A 314 9.11 1.80 19.12
C HIS A 314 9.23 2.20 20.60
N THR A 315 8.18 2.80 21.16
CA THR A 315 8.25 3.49 22.46
C THR A 315 7.80 2.67 23.68
N TYR A 316 7.19 1.50 23.49
CA TYR A 316 6.63 0.70 24.59
C TYR A 316 7.62 -0.36 25.13
N PRO A 317 7.74 -0.55 26.46
CA PRO A 317 8.74 -1.42 27.08
C PRO A 317 8.58 -2.88 26.65
N ILE A 318 9.71 -3.57 26.42
CA ILE A 318 9.73 -5.02 26.27
C ILE A 318 10.37 -5.58 27.54
N PRO A 319 9.62 -6.29 28.40
CA PRO A 319 10.15 -6.86 29.63
C PRO A 319 11.31 -7.80 29.36
N GLU A 320 12.27 -7.85 30.28
CA GLU A 320 13.35 -8.84 30.21
C GLU A 320 12.78 -10.23 30.46
N ASP A 321 12.84 -11.08 29.45
CA ASP A 321 12.28 -12.42 29.47
C ASP A 321 12.86 -13.24 28.32
N THR A 322 12.55 -14.53 28.32
CA THR A 322 12.84 -15.41 27.21
C THR A 322 11.77 -15.25 26.13
N TYR A 323 12.21 -14.95 24.91
CA TYR A 323 11.36 -14.82 23.73
C TYR A 323 11.86 -15.74 22.62
N THR A 324 10.93 -16.10 21.73
CA THR A 324 11.29 -16.68 20.44
C THR A 324 11.44 -15.56 19.43
N LEU A 325 12.60 -15.50 18.79
CA LEU A 325 12.89 -14.58 17.71
C LEU A 325 12.74 -15.32 16.38
N ILE A 326 11.88 -14.80 15.52
CA ILE A 326 11.73 -15.17 14.12
C ILE A 326 12.64 -14.25 13.31
N TYR A 327 13.64 -14.86 12.68
CA TYR A 327 14.55 -14.18 11.77
C TYR A 327 13.73 -13.55 10.65
N GLY A 328 14.01 -12.30 10.28
CA GLY A 328 13.49 -11.66 9.07
C GLY A 328 14.61 -11.47 8.06
N ASN A 329 14.29 -11.60 6.78
CA ASN A 329 15.26 -11.58 5.68
C ASN A 329 15.09 -10.29 4.88
N ASP A 330 15.46 -9.16 5.48
CA ASP A 330 15.30 -7.83 4.89
C ASP A 330 16.64 -7.20 4.53
N ASP A 331 16.70 -6.57 3.36
CA ASP A 331 17.89 -5.89 2.85
C ASP A 331 18.06 -4.47 3.41
N LEU A 332 17.01 -3.86 3.97
CA LEU A 332 17.06 -2.48 4.46
C LEU A 332 17.33 -2.37 5.97
N THR A 333 16.40 -2.86 6.80
CA THR A 333 16.42 -2.66 8.26
C THR A 333 16.90 -3.89 9.02
N ASN A 334 16.95 -5.06 8.37
CA ASN A 334 17.17 -6.35 9.01
C ASN A 334 16.21 -6.56 10.19
N SER A 335 14.93 -6.26 9.98
CA SER A 335 13.89 -6.42 10.99
C SER A 335 13.64 -7.90 11.31
N HIS A 336 13.37 -8.20 12.57
CA HIS A 336 13.14 -9.53 13.13
C HIS A 336 11.96 -9.48 14.10
N VAL A 337 11.08 -10.48 14.08
CA VAL A 337 9.91 -10.50 14.97
C VAL A 337 10.25 -11.27 16.23
N ILE A 338 9.92 -10.70 17.39
CA ILE A 338 9.96 -11.42 18.66
C ILE A 338 8.54 -11.75 19.13
N GLY A 339 8.40 -12.88 19.81
CA GLY A 339 7.14 -13.33 20.35
C GLY A 339 7.30 -14.40 21.42
N ARG A 340 6.18 -14.76 22.03
CA ARG A 340 6.11 -15.84 23.01
C ARG A 340 5.71 -17.14 22.32
N SER A 341 6.53 -18.17 22.52
CA SER A 341 6.15 -19.53 22.17
C SER A 341 5.16 -20.08 23.19
N LEU A 342 4.04 -20.60 22.71
CA LEU A 342 2.96 -21.16 23.51
C LEU A 342 2.76 -22.64 23.18
N PRO A 343 2.13 -23.43 24.08
CA PRO A 343 1.86 -24.84 23.83
C PRO A 343 1.10 -25.07 22.52
N GLY A 344 1.45 -26.15 21.83
CA GLY A 344 0.84 -26.51 20.54
C GLY A 344 1.47 -25.81 19.33
N GLY A 345 2.69 -25.27 19.45
CA GLY A 345 3.39 -24.60 18.35
C GLY A 345 2.85 -23.21 18.02
N LYS A 346 2.09 -22.61 18.94
CA LYS A 346 1.52 -21.27 18.79
C LYS A 346 2.59 -20.21 19.08
N PHE A 347 2.53 -19.11 18.34
CA PHE A 347 3.43 -17.98 18.45
C PHE A 347 2.61 -16.70 18.60
N GLU A 348 2.70 -16.09 19.77
CA GLU A 348 2.11 -14.78 20.04
C GLU A 348 3.16 -13.71 19.76
N LYS A 349 2.96 -12.91 18.72
CA LYS A 349 3.83 -11.76 18.44
C LYS A 349 3.90 -10.85 19.66
N VAL A 350 5.07 -10.28 19.92
CA VAL A 350 5.31 -9.26 20.96
C VAL A 350 5.73 -7.94 20.33
N SER A 351 6.73 -7.97 19.43
CA SER A 351 7.21 -6.79 18.72
C SER A 351 8.10 -7.16 17.52
N VAL A 352 8.58 -6.14 16.82
CA VAL A 352 9.64 -6.21 15.82
C VAL A 352 10.87 -5.47 16.33
N LEU A 353 12.05 -6.07 16.14
CA LEU A 353 13.36 -5.55 16.51
C LEU A 353 14.25 -5.43 15.28
N GLU A 354 15.22 -4.54 15.32
CA GLU A 354 16.25 -4.36 14.29
C GLU A 354 17.60 -4.86 14.80
N MET A 355 18.40 -5.40 13.88
CA MET A 355 19.78 -5.81 14.11
C MET A 355 20.69 -5.23 13.02
N SER A 356 21.99 -5.12 13.29
CA SER A 356 22.93 -4.81 12.21
C SER A 356 22.97 -5.98 11.21
N LYS A 357 23.39 -5.71 9.97
CA LYS A 357 23.55 -6.75 8.94
C LYS A 357 24.49 -7.87 9.38
N ASP A 358 25.57 -7.53 10.10
CA ASP A 358 26.53 -8.51 10.61
C ASP A 358 25.94 -9.39 11.71
N GLU A 359 25.19 -8.79 12.65
CA GLU A 359 24.46 -9.53 13.70
C GLU A 359 23.42 -10.47 13.08
N SER A 360 22.62 -9.97 12.13
CA SER A 360 21.59 -10.73 11.42
C SER A 360 22.18 -11.93 10.66
N ASN A 361 23.33 -11.74 10.01
CA ASN A 361 24.03 -12.82 9.31
C ASN A 361 24.60 -13.88 10.26
N ARG A 362 25.07 -13.49 11.44
CA ARG A 362 25.50 -14.42 12.50
C ARG A 362 24.30 -15.21 13.03
N LEU A 363 23.20 -14.53 13.32
CA LEU A 363 21.96 -15.11 13.82
C LEU A 363 21.39 -16.15 12.83
N ARG A 364 21.40 -15.85 11.53
CA ARG A 364 20.94 -16.76 10.47
C ARG A 364 21.59 -18.14 10.53
N ARG A 365 22.85 -18.23 10.98
CA ARG A 365 23.61 -19.49 11.05
C ARG A 365 23.17 -20.41 12.19
N ILE A 366 22.61 -19.84 13.25
CA ILE A 366 22.24 -20.59 14.47
C ILE A 366 20.73 -20.83 14.59
N THR A 367 19.91 -20.08 13.86
CA THR A 367 18.45 -20.27 13.82
C THR A 367 18.03 -21.57 13.15
N GLU A 368 16.87 -22.11 13.48
CA GLU A 368 16.33 -23.34 12.93
C GLU A 368 14.99 -23.10 12.22
N LYS A 369 14.72 -23.80 11.13
CA LYS A 369 13.41 -23.72 10.46
C LYS A 369 12.35 -24.39 11.33
N ARG A 370 11.29 -23.65 11.67
CA ARG A 370 10.12 -24.17 12.38
C ARG A 370 8.84 -23.65 11.75
N ARG A 371 7.76 -24.39 11.94
CA ARG A 371 6.40 -23.95 11.62
C ARG A 371 5.77 -23.42 12.89
N CYS A 372 5.32 -22.17 12.86
CA CYS A 372 4.65 -21.48 13.97
C CYS A 372 3.19 -21.21 13.58
N ILE A 373 2.25 -21.45 14.48
CA ILE A 373 0.85 -21.03 14.32
C ILE A 373 0.75 -19.62 14.90
N LEU A 374 0.51 -18.63 14.06
CA LEU A 374 0.42 -17.23 14.49
C LEU A 374 -0.94 -16.99 15.15
N ILE A 375 -0.94 -16.23 16.25
CA ILE A 375 -2.17 -15.84 16.97
C ILE A 375 -2.27 -14.34 17.16
#